data_AF-A0A221P575-F1
#
_entry.id   AF-A0A221P575-F1
#
_cell.length_a   1.000
_cell.length_b   1.000
_cell.length_c   1.000
_cell.angle_alpha   90.00
_cell.angle_beta   90.00
_cell.angle_gamma   90.00
#
_symmetry.space_group_name_H-M   'P 1'
#
loop_
_entity.id
_entity.type
_entity.pdbx_description
1 polymer ?
#
loop_
_entity_poly.entity_id
_entity_poly.type
_entity_poly.pdbx_seq_one_letter_code
_entity_poly.pdbx_strand_id
1 'polypeptide(L)'
;MAPPDERTRRRLAPADLSDFPAIPALLHRLDLGDFTEEALHAFPGRNDNWAGTTTRGRAVFVKHIGGQDEESLRRFRRVLAFERAASACDGEPIPRPRLIGSDEAARLFAFELVADSASGSDLASRDEFDAALAHEAGRIVGALHALRPDDGTPIENAPAPLPPLGHLCALPWAAYTRATAGALEAWRLLQGDRVLHQALHDLRAAESRALRTPVHGDLRLDQFLTAPGSPMLLTDWEEFRHADPARDLGAFAGDWLYRAVLKVPAGLSQVPGVPVSHEEVIATGTAELARVTPLIGAFHRGYGRLRPDAVAQDPGLLARATAFAGWHLLDRLLASAEHSARLSAAERAAAGIGRTALISPDAFVPVLGWEEPQA
;
A
#
# COMPACT_ATOMS: atom_id res chain seq x y z
N MET A 1 9.42 -23.37 -26.16
CA MET A 1 9.41 -22.26 -25.18
C MET A 1 8.00 -21.70 -25.23
N ALA A 2 7.17 -21.96 -24.20
CA ALA A 2 5.84 -21.35 -24.14
C ALA A 2 6.02 -19.82 -24.09
N PRO A 3 5.17 -19.03 -24.76
CA PRO A 3 5.23 -17.58 -24.61
C PRO A 3 5.08 -17.24 -23.12
N PRO A 4 5.77 -16.20 -22.61
CA PRO A 4 5.58 -15.77 -21.23
C PRO A 4 4.10 -15.47 -21.02
N ASP A 5 3.50 -16.14 -20.04
CA ASP A 5 2.12 -15.87 -19.66
C ASP A 5 2.05 -14.42 -19.18
N GLU A 6 1.37 -13.57 -19.95
CA GLU A 6 1.13 -12.14 -19.67
C GLU A 6 0.45 -11.93 -18.31
N ARG A 7 -0.01 -13.02 -17.67
CA ARG A 7 -0.58 -13.02 -16.33
C ARG A 7 0.42 -12.81 -15.21
N THR A 8 1.70 -13.09 -15.44
CA THR A 8 2.75 -13.04 -14.41
C THR A 8 3.26 -11.62 -14.12
N ARG A 9 3.70 -11.38 -12.88
CA ARG A 9 4.31 -10.11 -12.46
C ARG A 9 5.43 -9.67 -13.41
N ARG A 10 5.45 -8.38 -13.75
CA ARG A 10 6.48 -7.78 -14.61
C ARG A 10 7.88 -8.03 -14.03
N ARG A 11 8.80 -8.51 -14.85
CA ARG A 11 10.20 -8.77 -14.50
C ARG A 11 11.12 -7.67 -15.04
N LEU A 12 12.16 -7.34 -14.29
CA LEU A 12 13.20 -6.38 -14.61
C LEU A 12 14.58 -7.03 -14.51
N ALA A 13 15.60 -6.40 -15.09
CA ALA A 13 16.98 -6.76 -14.80
C ALA A 13 17.30 -6.35 -13.34
N PRO A 14 17.90 -7.26 -12.54
CA PRO A 14 18.33 -6.95 -11.18
C PRO A 14 19.59 -6.08 -11.18
N ALA A 15 19.88 -5.45 -10.04
CA ALA A 15 21.20 -4.86 -9.80
C ALA A 15 22.29 -5.95 -9.78
N ASP A 16 23.52 -5.59 -10.15
CA ASP A 16 24.63 -6.52 -10.26
C ASP A 16 24.96 -7.12 -8.88
N LEU A 17 25.01 -8.45 -8.78
CA LEU A 17 25.33 -9.14 -7.53
C LEU A 17 26.73 -8.81 -7.00
N SER A 18 27.65 -8.40 -7.88
CA SER A 18 29.00 -7.98 -7.49
C SER A 18 29.01 -6.69 -6.65
N ASP A 19 28.00 -5.83 -6.82
CA ASP A 19 27.81 -4.63 -5.99
C ASP A 19 27.25 -4.99 -4.60
N PHE A 20 26.77 -6.22 -4.41
CA PHE A 20 26.09 -6.69 -3.19
C PHE A 20 26.66 -8.03 -2.68
N PRO A 21 27.93 -8.08 -2.23
CA PRO A 21 28.59 -9.32 -1.78
C PRO A 21 27.91 -9.96 -0.55
N ALA A 22 27.10 -9.21 0.18
CA ALA A 22 26.32 -9.71 1.30
C ALA A 22 25.19 -10.69 0.87
N ILE A 23 24.74 -10.65 -0.40
CA ILE A 23 23.69 -11.53 -0.89
C ILE A 23 24.19 -12.97 -1.01
N PRO A 24 25.27 -13.27 -1.76
CA PRO A 24 25.86 -14.62 -1.73
C PRO A 24 26.16 -15.08 -0.30
N ALA A 25 26.74 -14.22 0.53
CA ALA A 25 27.05 -14.55 1.92
C ALA A 25 25.80 -14.97 2.71
N LEU A 26 24.67 -14.27 2.58
CA LEU A 26 23.41 -14.64 3.20
C LEU A 26 22.89 -15.98 2.68
N LEU A 27 22.87 -16.19 1.36
CA LEU A 27 22.35 -17.42 0.77
C LEU A 27 23.16 -18.65 1.18
N HIS A 28 24.49 -18.55 1.23
CA HIS A 28 25.36 -19.62 1.74
C HIS A 28 25.12 -19.92 3.21
N ARG A 29 24.95 -18.90 4.07
CA ARG A 29 24.60 -19.13 5.49
C ARG A 29 23.26 -19.82 5.68
N LEU A 30 22.31 -19.62 4.75
CA LEU A 30 21.00 -20.26 4.76
C LEU A 30 20.99 -21.63 4.06
N ASP A 31 22.15 -22.15 3.66
CA ASP A 31 22.32 -23.40 2.89
C ASP A 31 21.50 -23.42 1.58
N LEU A 32 21.42 -22.27 0.91
CA LEU A 32 20.72 -22.11 -0.37
C LEU A 32 21.67 -22.19 -1.57
N GLY A 33 22.97 -22.00 -1.36
CA GLY A 33 23.97 -21.86 -2.43
C GLY A 33 23.91 -20.48 -3.09
N ASP A 34 24.19 -20.40 -4.38
CA ASP A 34 24.17 -19.16 -5.17
C ASP A 34 22.91 -19.08 -6.03
N PHE A 35 22.57 -17.90 -6.54
CA PHE A 35 21.57 -17.80 -7.61
C PHE A 35 22.11 -18.41 -8.90
N THR A 36 21.23 -19.06 -9.67
CA THR A 36 21.55 -19.45 -11.05
C THR A 36 21.30 -18.25 -11.97
N GLU A 37 22.34 -17.77 -12.66
CA GLU A 37 22.30 -16.57 -13.50
C GLU A 37 21.17 -16.60 -14.55
N GLU A 38 20.88 -17.77 -15.12
CA GLU A 38 19.90 -17.98 -16.19
C GLU A 38 18.44 -17.63 -15.80
N ALA A 39 18.13 -17.54 -14.50
CA ALA A 39 16.79 -17.31 -13.98
C ALA A 39 16.67 -16.08 -13.06
N LEU A 40 17.74 -15.31 -12.91
CA LEU A 40 17.79 -14.17 -12.01
C LEU A 40 17.04 -12.97 -12.61
N HIS A 41 16.10 -12.42 -11.85
CA HIS A 41 15.32 -11.26 -12.23
C HIS A 41 15.00 -10.39 -11.02
N ALA A 42 14.51 -9.19 -11.24
CA ALA A 42 13.93 -8.33 -10.21
C ALA A 42 12.45 -8.06 -10.51
N PHE A 43 11.73 -7.62 -9.49
CA PHE A 43 10.39 -7.07 -9.61
C PHE A 43 10.43 -5.54 -9.42
N PRO A 44 9.52 -4.77 -10.05
CA PRO A 44 9.40 -3.34 -9.82
C PRO A 44 9.23 -2.99 -8.35
N GLY A 45 9.91 -1.94 -7.90
CA GLY A 45 9.82 -1.45 -6.53
C GLY A 45 10.89 -0.41 -6.21
N ARG A 46 10.80 0.22 -5.04
CA ARG A 46 11.79 1.21 -4.56
C ARG A 46 13.09 0.58 -4.07
N ASN A 47 13.02 -0.69 -3.70
CA ASN A 47 14.10 -1.44 -3.08
C ASN A 47 14.71 -2.40 -4.09
N ASP A 48 16.03 -2.52 -4.06
CA ASP A 48 16.73 -3.54 -4.84
C ASP A 48 16.25 -4.93 -4.39
N ASN A 49 15.99 -5.79 -5.37
CA ASN A 49 15.53 -7.13 -5.11
C ASN A 49 16.01 -8.10 -6.20
N TRP A 50 16.13 -9.36 -5.79
CA TRP A 50 16.64 -10.45 -6.61
C TRP A 50 15.74 -11.66 -6.42
N ALA A 51 15.25 -12.20 -7.51
CA ALA A 51 14.36 -13.35 -7.54
C ALA A 51 14.93 -14.39 -8.50
N GLY A 52 14.97 -15.65 -8.06
CA GLY A 52 15.49 -16.72 -8.90
C GLY A 52 15.59 -18.04 -8.17
N THR A 53 15.98 -19.07 -8.92
CA THR A 53 16.30 -20.37 -8.35
C THR A 53 17.76 -20.38 -7.90
N THR A 54 18.04 -21.05 -6.80
CA THR A 54 19.41 -21.21 -6.30
C THR A 54 20.04 -22.52 -6.78
N THR A 55 21.36 -22.68 -6.64
CA THR A 55 22.09 -23.90 -7.02
C THR A 55 21.65 -25.14 -6.23
N ARG A 56 20.94 -24.96 -5.10
CA ARG A 56 20.26 -26.02 -4.34
C ARG A 56 18.81 -26.27 -4.78
N GLY A 57 18.37 -25.66 -5.89
CA GLY A 57 17.06 -25.88 -6.49
C GLY A 57 15.90 -25.15 -5.80
N ARG A 58 16.17 -24.20 -4.90
CA ARG A 58 15.11 -23.45 -4.20
C ARG A 58 14.83 -22.13 -4.88
N ALA A 59 13.55 -21.78 -5.03
CA ALA A 59 13.12 -20.49 -5.54
C ALA A 59 13.07 -19.45 -4.40
N VAL A 60 13.84 -18.36 -4.53
CA VAL A 60 14.08 -17.39 -3.47
C VAL A 60 13.87 -15.97 -3.98
N PHE A 61 13.33 -15.11 -3.12
CA PHE A 61 13.24 -13.66 -3.29
C PHE A 61 14.07 -12.97 -2.20
N VAL A 62 15.13 -12.27 -2.58
CA VAL A 62 15.97 -11.46 -1.69
C VAL A 62 15.60 -10.00 -1.87
N LYS A 63 15.35 -9.31 -0.75
CA LYS A 63 15.02 -7.88 -0.71
C LYS A 63 16.04 -7.13 0.14
N HIS A 64 16.58 -6.04 -0.39
CA HIS A 64 17.44 -5.12 0.33
C HIS A 64 16.66 -3.88 0.78
N ILE A 65 16.73 -3.54 2.07
CA ILE A 65 16.08 -2.34 2.59
C ILE A 65 17.04 -1.14 2.44
N GLY A 66 16.91 -0.42 1.33
CA GLY A 66 17.73 0.76 1.05
C GLY A 66 17.31 2.01 1.84
N GLY A 67 18.14 3.06 1.80
CA GLY A 67 17.88 4.37 2.43
C GLY A 67 18.86 4.73 3.54
N GLN A 68 18.58 5.81 4.27
CA GLN A 68 19.41 6.28 5.38
C GLN A 68 19.52 5.23 6.49
N ASP A 69 20.71 5.05 7.06
CA ASP A 69 21.07 3.92 7.94
C ASP A 69 20.10 3.66 9.09
N GLU A 70 19.64 4.71 9.78
CA GLU A 70 18.70 4.56 10.89
C GLU A 70 17.30 4.17 10.42
N GLU A 71 16.82 4.74 9.32
CA GLU A 71 15.47 4.47 8.80
C GLU A 71 15.39 3.12 8.11
N SER A 72 16.45 2.70 7.39
CA SER A 72 16.54 1.35 6.83
C SER A 72 16.58 0.30 7.95
N LEU A 73 17.30 0.57 9.04
CA LEU A 73 17.32 -0.30 10.22
C LEU A 73 15.95 -0.41 10.89
N ARG A 74 15.22 0.71 11.02
CA ARG A 74 13.86 0.70 11.58
C ARG A 74 12.91 -0.13 10.74
N ARG A 75 12.89 0.08 9.42
CA ARG A 75 12.08 -0.71 8.48
C ARG A 75 12.43 -2.19 8.54
N PHE A 76 13.72 -2.53 8.58
CA PHE A 76 14.18 -3.90 8.80
C PHE A 76 13.62 -4.50 10.11
N ARG A 77 13.75 -3.79 11.24
CA ARG A 77 13.26 -4.28 12.53
C ARG A 77 11.75 -4.45 12.58
N ARG A 78 10.97 -3.63 11.87
CA ARG A 78 9.50 -3.78 11.78
C ARG A 78 9.09 -5.07 11.08
N VAL A 79 9.76 -5.44 9.98
CA VAL A 79 9.53 -6.73 9.31
C VAL A 79 9.78 -7.90 10.28
N LEU A 80 10.89 -7.87 11.03
CA LEU A 80 11.17 -8.91 12.03
C LEU A 80 10.18 -8.92 13.20
N ALA A 81 9.74 -7.73 13.65
CA ALA A 81 8.72 -7.63 14.70
C ALA A 81 7.39 -8.23 14.25
N PHE A 82 7.00 -7.99 13.00
CA PHE A 82 5.84 -8.62 12.39
C PHE A 82 5.99 -10.15 12.33
N GLU A 83 7.12 -10.67 11.82
CA GLU A 83 7.32 -12.12 11.75
C GLU A 83 7.23 -12.80 13.11
N ARG A 84 7.80 -12.18 14.16
CA ARG A 84 7.67 -12.68 15.53
C ARG A 84 6.21 -12.65 16.00
N ALA A 85 5.53 -11.53 15.83
CA ALA A 85 4.14 -11.37 16.26
C ALA A 85 3.22 -12.39 15.57
N ALA A 86 3.38 -12.55 14.26
CA ALA A 86 2.53 -13.37 13.43
C ALA A 86 2.88 -14.87 13.49
N SER A 87 4.06 -15.25 14.01
CA SER A 87 4.41 -16.64 14.33
C SER A 87 3.97 -17.07 15.74
N ALA A 88 3.82 -16.13 16.66
CA ALA A 88 3.30 -16.38 18.01
C ALA A 88 1.75 -16.32 18.09
N CYS A 89 1.08 -16.01 16.99
CA CYS A 89 -0.38 -15.83 16.97
C CYS A 89 -1.11 -17.18 17.08
N ASP A 90 -1.91 -17.35 18.13
CA ASP A 90 -2.87 -18.44 18.29
C ASP A 90 -4.22 -18.20 17.56
N GLY A 91 -4.37 -17.01 16.95
CA GLY A 91 -5.59 -16.59 16.25
C GLY A 91 -5.63 -16.98 14.76
N GLU A 92 -6.45 -16.25 14.00
CA GLU A 92 -6.53 -16.42 12.55
C GLU A 92 -5.14 -16.16 11.92
N PRO A 93 -4.60 -17.08 11.11
CA PRO A 93 -3.29 -16.90 10.50
C PRO A 93 -3.31 -15.73 9.51
N ILE A 94 -2.23 -14.94 9.53
CA ILE A 94 -2.01 -13.86 8.57
C ILE A 94 -1.15 -14.43 7.43
N PRO A 95 -1.72 -14.70 6.24
CA PRO A 95 -0.98 -15.33 5.15
C PRO A 95 0.06 -14.38 4.57
N ARG A 96 1.29 -14.86 4.42
CA ARG A 96 2.44 -14.09 3.97
C ARG A 96 3.49 -15.00 3.32
N PRO A 97 4.39 -14.47 2.48
CA PRO A 97 5.54 -15.23 2.00
C PRO A 97 6.41 -15.68 3.18
N ARG A 98 6.87 -16.93 3.15
CA ARG A 98 7.69 -17.48 4.23
C ARG A 98 9.06 -16.81 4.25
N LEU A 99 9.41 -16.20 5.38
CA LEU A 99 10.78 -15.74 5.64
C LEU A 99 11.70 -16.95 5.84
N ILE A 100 12.75 -17.05 5.03
CA ILE A 100 13.79 -18.07 5.14
C ILE A 100 14.87 -17.62 6.11
N GLY A 101 15.26 -16.34 6.03
CA GLY A 101 16.27 -15.76 6.89
C GLY A 101 16.54 -14.29 6.57
N SER A 102 17.40 -13.68 7.36
CA SER A 102 17.75 -12.26 7.22
C SER A 102 19.21 -11.97 7.57
N ASP A 103 19.67 -10.81 7.15
CA ASP A 103 20.96 -10.23 7.54
C ASP A 103 20.71 -8.80 8.04
N GLU A 104 20.80 -8.57 9.35
CA GLU A 104 20.60 -7.23 9.89
C GLU A 104 21.68 -6.29 9.38
N ALA A 105 22.96 -6.66 9.45
CA ALA A 105 24.07 -5.78 9.08
C ALA A 105 23.96 -5.27 7.64
N ALA A 106 23.58 -6.15 6.71
CA ALA A 106 23.36 -5.81 5.31
C ALA A 106 21.91 -5.40 4.97
N ARG A 107 20.99 -5.38 5.94
CA ARG A 107 19.56 -5.06 5.77
C ARG A 107 18.87 -5.92 4.70
N LEU A 108 19.16 -7.22 4.67
CA LEU A 108 18.64 -8.16 3.69
C LEU A 108 17.60 -9.11 4.30
N PHE A 109 16.57 -9.42 3.52
CA PHE A 109 15.64 -10.51 3.80
C PHE A 109 15.62 -11.50 2.65
N ALA A 110 15.61 -12.79 2.95
CA ALA A 110 15.39 -13.86 1.98
C ALA A 110 14.05 -14.55 2.28
N PHE A 111 13.14 -14.52 1.31
CA PHE A 111 11.82 -15.15 1.36
C PHE A 111 11.72 -16.29 0.35
N GLU A 112 10.79 -17.22 0.58
CA GLU A 112 10.36 -18.15 -0.47
C GLU A 112 9.72 -17.34 -1.62
N LEU A 113 10.16 -17.61 -2.85
CA LEU A 113 9.60 -16.94 -4.02
C LEU A 113 8.21 -17.48 -4.31
N VAL A 114 7.21 -16.60 -4.31
CA VAL A 114 5.84 -16.93 -4.72
C VAL A 114 5.77 -17.01 -6.24
N ALA A 115 5.96 -18.21 -6.78
CA ALA A 115 5.90 -18.49 -8.21
C ALA A 115 4.49 -18.21 -8.79
N ASP A 116 4.44 -17.87 -10.08
CA ASP A 116 3.21 -17.68 -10.86
C ASP A 116 2.13 -16.82 -10.19
N SER A 117 2.58 -15.82 -9.43
CA SER A 117 1.71 -14.88 -8.73
C SER A 117 1.45 -13.62 -9.55
N ALA A 118 0.26 -13.06 -9.38
CA ALA A 118 -0.13 -11.72 -9.78
C ALA A 118 -0.28 -10.84 -8.52
N SER A 119 0.06 -9.56 -8.63
CA SER A 119 -0.26 -8.60 -7.58
C SER A 119 -1.72 -8.15 -7.69
N GLY A 120 -2.32 -7.69 -6.59
CA GLY A 120 -3.66 -7.11 -6.63
C GLY A 120 -3.75 -5.90 -7.56
N SER A 121 -2.66 -5.14 -7.70
CA SER A 121 -2.55 -4.04 -8.67
C SER A 121 -2.61 -4.53 -10.12
N ASP A 122 -1.95 -5.65 -10.44
CA ASP A 122 -1.98 -6.24 -11.78
C ASP A 122 -3.39 -6.74 -12.11
N LEU A 123 -4.02 -7.46 -11.17
CA LEU A 123 -5.40 -7.94 -11.31
C LEU A 123 -6.37 -6.77 -11.49
N ALA A 124 -6.26 -5.71 -10.68
CA ALA A 124 -7.12 -4.52 -10.79
C ALA A 124 -6.95 -3.80 -12.14
N SER A 125 -5.74 -3.80 -12.71
CA SER A 125 -5.49 -3.18 -14.02
C SER A 125 -6.10 -3.97 -15.17
N ARG A 126 -6.37 -5.26 -14.97
CA ARG A 126 -7.05 -6.16 -15.93
C ARG A 126 -8.53 -6.36 -15.63
N ASP A 127 -9.08 -5.64 -14.64
CA ASP A 127 -10.43 -5.82 -14.11
C ASP A 127 -10.71 -7.27 -13.61
N GLU A 128 -9.67 -7.95 -13.12
CA GLU A 128 -9.73 -9.31 -12.57
C GLU A 128 -9.75 -9.35 -11.03
N PHE A 129 -9.54 -8.21 -10.35
CA PHE A 129 -9.66 -8.12 -8.89
C PHE A 129 -11.13 -7.95 -8.50
N ASP A 130 -11.76 -9.05 -8.06
CA ASP A 130 -13.19 -9.11 -7.78
C ASP A 130 -13.55 -8.91 -6.30
N ALA A 131 -14.85 -9.00 -6.00
CA ALA A 131 -15.36 -8.84 -4.64
C ALA A 131 -14.94 -9.97 -3.70
N ALA A 132 -14.66 -11.18 -4.20
CA ALA A 132 -14.19 -12.28 -3.37
C ALA A 132 -12.74 -12.03 -2.91
N LEU A 133 -11.89 -11.56 -3.83
CA LEU A 133 -10.53 -11.12 -3.51
C LEU A 133 -10.53 -9.92 -2.55
N ALA A 134 -11.41 -8.94 -2.76
CA ALA A 134 -11.55 -7.81 -1.84
C ALA A 134 -11.97 -8.25 -0.44
N HIS A 135 -12.95 -9.15 -0.33
CA HIS A 135 -13.36 -9.74 0.94
C HIS A 135 -12.22 -10.50 1.62
N GLU A 136 -11.43 -11.28 0.87
CA GLU A 136 -10.28 -11.98 1.42
C GLU A 136 -9.19 -11.02 1.92
N ALA A 137 -8.89 -9.96 1.16
CA ALA A 137 -7.99 -8.89 1.60
C ALA A 137 -8.46 -8.26 2.92
N GLY A 138 -9.77 -7.99 3.04
CA GLY A 138 -10.38 -7.49 4.27
C GLY A 138 -10.22 -8.44 5.44
N ARG A 139 -10.41 -9.75 5.20
CA ARG A 139 -10.24 -10.80 6.19
C ARG A 139 -8.80 -10.86 6.73
N ILE A 140 -7.81 -10.77 5.84
CA ILE A 140 -6.38 -10.74 6.20
C ILE A 140 -6.05 -9.51 7.07
N VAL A 141 -6.54 -8.32 6.69
CA VAL A 141 -6.37 -7.10 7.49
C VAL A 141 -7.10 -7.18 8.83
N GLY A 142 -8.28 -7.81 8.85
CA GLY A 142 -9.02 -8.09 10.09
C GLY A 142 -8.22 -8.97 11.06
N ALA A 143 -7.61 -10.04 10.55
CA ALA A 143 -6.73 -10.92 11.31
C ALA A 143 -5.50 -10.16 11.83
N LEU A 144 -4.88 -9.32 11.00
CA LEU A 144 -3.77 -8.46 11.39
C LEU A 144 -4.14 -7.53 12.56
N HIS A 145 -5.26 -6.82 12.45
CA HIS A 145 -5.66 -5.90 13.50
C HIS A 145 -6.11 -6.63 14.77
N ALA A 146 -6.60 -7.87 14.65
CA ALA A 146 -6.98 -8.72 15.77
C ALA A 146 -5.77 -9.35 16.49
N LEU A 147 -4.58 -9.28 15.90
CA LEU A 147 -3.36 -9.86 16.44
C LEU A 147 -3.12 -9.39 17.88
N ARG A 148 -2.83 -10.35 18.76
CA ARG A 148 -2.43 -10.16 20.15
C ARG A 148 -1.00 -10.67 20.33
N PRO A 149 0.01 -9.83 20.03
CA PRO A 149 1.41 -10.22 20.19
C PRO A 149 1.72 -10.51 21.66
N ASP A 150 2.62 -11.46 21.92
CA ASP A 150 3.11 -11.74 23.26
C ASP A 150 3.76 -10.52 23.92
N ASP A 151 3.67 -10.47 25.25
CA ASP A 151 4.35 -9.51 26.09
C ASP A 151 5.87 -9.58 25.83
N GLY A 152 6.41 -8.57 25.13
CA GLY A 152 7.83 -8.49 24.76
C GLY A 152 8.08 -8.44 23.25
N THR A 153 7.08 -8.64 22.40
CA THR A 153 7.23 -8.43 20.96
C THR A 153 7.48 -6.94 20.67
N PRO A 154 8.63 -6.54 20.10
CA PRO A 154 9.04 -5.13 20.01
C PRO A 154 8.38 -4.42 18.82
N ILE A 155 7.05 -4.36 18.80
CA ILE A 155 6.32 -3.64 17.75
C ILE A 155 6.41 -2.15 18.01
N GLU A 156 6.84 -1.40 17.00
CA GLU A 156 6.99 0.04 17.08
C GLU A 156 5.67 0.72 17.46
N ASN A 157 5.73 1.64 18.43
CA ASN A 157 4.55 2.39 18.90
C ASN A 157 4.67 3.90 18.62
N ALA A 158 5.69 4.33 17.87
CA ALA A 158 5.84 5.71 17.43
C ALA A 158 4.75 6.07 16.39
N PRO A 159 4.27 7.33 16.37
CA PRO A 159 3.33 7.79 15.36
C PRO A 159 3.84 7.53 13.93
N ALA A 160 2.95 7.13 13.03
CA ALA A 160 3.30 6.99 11.62
C ALA A 160 3.76 8.35 11.05
N PRO A 161 4.76 8.38 10.14
CA PRO A 161 5.34 9.63 9.66
C PRO A 161 4.37 10.46 8.79
N LEU A 162 3.43 9.81 8.10
CA LEU A 162 2.45 10.46 7.22
C LEU A 162 1.08 10.58 7.90
N PRO A 163 0.33 11.68 7.70
CA PRO A 163 0.69 12.87 6.92
C PRO A 163 1.84 13.71 7.56
N PRO A 164 2.73 14.32 6.74
CA PRO A 164 3.91 15.05 7.22
C PRO A 164 3.53 16.52 7.52
N LEU A 165 2.83 16.76 8.63
CA LEU A 165 2.29 18.09 8.95
C LEU A 165 3.32 19.22 8.91
N GLY A 166 4.58 18.95 9.29
CA GLY A 166 5.65 19.95 9.22
C GLY A 166 5.92 20.46 7.80
N HIS A 167 5.79 19.59 6.79
CA HIS A 167 6.01 19.95 5.38
C HIS A 167 4.89 20.83 4.82
N LEU A 168 3.71 20.84 5.45
CA LEU A 168 2.61 21.75 5.10
C LEU A 168 2.89 23.20 5.55
N CYS A 169 3.76 23.38 6.54
CA CYS A 169 4.21 24.72 6.95
C CYS A 169 5.39 25.19 6.11
N ALA A 170 6.41 24.34 5.96
CA ALA A 170 7.60 24.63 5.18
C ALA A 170 8.29 23.35 4.73
N LEU A 171 8.81 23.36 3.50
CA LEU A 171 9.64 22.25 3.03
C LEU A 171 11.03 22.32 3.68
N PRO A 172 11.56 21.20 4.19
CA PRO A 172 12.96 21.12 4.55
C PRO A 172 13.85 21.49 3.36
N TRP A 173 14.95 22.19 3.60
CA TRP A 173 15.88 22.63 2.55
C TRP A 173 16.28 21.49 1.62
N ALA A 174 16.62 20.34 2.20
CA ALA A 174 17.00 19.14 1.44
C ALA A 174 15.89 18.63 0.52
N ALA A 175 14.63 18.70 0.94
CA ALA A 175 13.49 18.34 0.11
C ALA A 175 13.27 19.37 -1.00
N TYR A 176 13.35 20.66 -0.68
CA TYR A 176 13.21 21.75 -1.65
C TYR A 176 14.25 21.67 -2.77
N THR A 177 15.53 21.46 -2.44
CA THR A 177 16.61 21.41 -3.44
C THR A 177 16.53 20.21 -4.39
N ARG A 178 15.81 19.15 -4.01
CA ARG A 178 15.60 17.95 -4.83
C ARG A 178 14.24 17.93 -5.52
N ALA A 179 13.36 18.85 -5.19
CA ALA A 179 12.00 18.87 -5.71
C ALA A 179 12.02 19.19 -7.21
N THR A 180 11.27 18.40 -7.98
CA THR A 180 10.92 18.74 -9.35
C THR A 180 9.97 19.93 -9.38
N ALA A 181 9.79 20.53 -10.56
CA ALA A 181 8.77 21.56 -10.76
C ALA A 181 7.36 21.05 -10.43
N GLY A 182 7.04 19.78 -10.75
CA GLY A 182 5.78 19.15 -10.37
C GLY A 182 5.63 19.01 -8.86
N ALA A 183 6.67 18.56 -8.15
CA ALA A 183 6.64 18.45 -6.69
C ALA A 183 6.45 19.82 -6.01
N LEU A 184 7.15 20.86 -6.48
CA LEU A 184 6.95 22.22 -5.98
C LEU A 184 5.54 22.75 -6.27
N GLU A 185 4.97 22.42 -7.43
CA GLU A 185 3.58 22.75 -7.74
C GLU A 185 2.60 22.04 -6.79
N ALA A 186 2.79 20.75 -6.51
CA ALA A 186 1.97 19.99 -5.57
C ALA A 186 2.04 20.59 -4.16
N TRP A 187 3.25 20.83 -3.64
CA TRP A 187 3.41 21.44 -2.33
C TRP A 187 2.78 22.82 -2.24
N ARG A 188 2.90 23.65 -3.29
CA ARG A 188 2.23 24.97 -3.33
C ARG A 188 0.71 24.83 -3.24
N LEU A 189 0.11 23.82 -3.87
CA LEU A 189 -1.33 23.56 -3.77
C LEU A 189 -1.72 23.19 -2.35
N LEU A 190 -0.98 22.27 -1.71
CA LEU A 190 -1.29 21.81 -0.35
C LEU A 190 -1.06 22.90 0.69
N GLN A 191 0.10 23.57 0.67
CA GLN A 191 0.50 24.61 1.63
C GLN A 191 -0.39 25.85 1.59
N GLY A 192 -1.05 26.10 0.45
CA GLY A 192 -1.98 27.22 0.28
C GLY A 192 -3.36 26.99 0.91
N ASP A 193 -3.67 25.77 1.35
CA ASP A 193 -5.00 25.37 1.77
C ASP A 193 -5.12 25.23 3.29
N ARG A 194 -5.54 26.31 3.94
CA ARG A 194 -5.74 26.34 5.40
C ARG A 194 -6.80 25.37 5.90
N VAL A 195 -7.83 25.09 5.09
CA VAL A 195 -8.90 24.15 5.48
C VAL A 195 -8.37 22.73 5.46
N LEU A 196 -7.59 22.38 4.43
CA LEU A 196 -6.91 21.09 4.36
C LEU A 196 -5.93 20.91 5.53
N HIS A 197 -5.16 21.95 5.88
CA HIS A 197 -4.25 21.90 7.02
C HIS A 197 -5.00 21.58 8.32
N GLN A 198 -6.09 22.31 8.59
CA GLN A 198 -6.89 22.08 9.80
C GLN A 198 -7.43 20.65 9.83
N ALA A 199 -7.99 20.17 8.72
CA ALA A 199 -8.52 18.81 8.65
C ALA A 199 -7.43 17.73 8.84
N LEU A 200 -6.20 17.95 8.36
CA LEU A 200 -5.07 17.06 8.62
C LEU A 200 -4.62 17.08 10.09
N HIS A 201 -4.66 18.24 10.74
CA HIS A 201 -4.43 18.36 12.18
C HIS A 201 -5.52 17.64 12.99
N ASP A 202 -6.78 17.80 12.60
CA ASP A 202 -7.92 17.15 13.25
C ASP A 202 -7.85 15.63 13.08
N LEU A 203 -7.48 15.15 11.89
CA LEU A 203 -7.24 13.72 11.63
C LEU A 203 -6.14 13.18 12.54
N ARG A 204 -5.01 13.88 12.68
CA ARG A 204 -3.91 13.47 13.59
C ARG A 204 -4.32 13.50 15.05
N ALA A 205 -5.10 14.49 15.46
CA ALA A 205 -5.64 14.55 16.82
C ALA A 205 -6.60 13.39 17.09
N ALA A 206 -7.45 13.04 16.13
CA ALA A 206 -8.37 11.91 16.23
C ALA A 206 -7.63 10.57 16.25
N GLU A 207 -6.64 10.39 15.37
CA GLU A 207 -5.73 9.22 15.34
C GLU A 207 -5.08 8.99 16.72
N SER A 208 -4.60 10.05 17.36
CA SER A 208 -3.91 9.94 18.66
C SER A 208 -4.80 9.41 19.80
N ARG A 209 -6.13 9.52 19.64
CA ARG A 209 -7.13 9.05 20.61
C ARG A 209 -7.73 7.68 20.23
N ALA A 210 -7.45 7.18 19.02
CA ALA A 210 -8.02 5.94 18.52
C ALA A 210 -7.47 4.72 19.27
N LEU A 211 -8.25 3.64 19.30
CA LEU A 211 -7.76 2.35 19.76
C LEU A 211 -6.69 1.85 18.80
N ARG A 212 -5.49 1.60 19.33
CA ARG A 212 -4.34 1.20 18.51
C ARG A 212 -4.29 -0.32 18.37
N THR A 213 -4.03 -0.79 17.17
CA THR A 213 -3.82 -2.21 16.84
C THR A 213 -2.54 -2.35 16.04
N PRO A 214 -1.98 -3.57 15.90
CA PRO A 214 -1.04 -3.83 14.83
C PRO A 214 -1.67 -3.45 13.48
N VAL A 215 -0.93 -2.73 12.64
CA VAL A 215 -1.33 -2.31 11.30
C VAL A 215 -0.20 -2.59 10.33
N HIS A 216 -0.54 -2.75 9.05
CA HIS A 216 0.38 -2.84 7.94
C HIS A 216 1.12 -1.51 7.75
N GLY A 217 0.39 -0.39 7.82
CA GLY A 217 0.94 0.97 7.86
C GLY A 217 1.20 1.62 6.50
N ASP A 218 1.27 0.82 5.42
CA ASP A 218 1.40 1.27 4.02
C ASP A 218 0.62 0.35 3.07
N LEU A 219 -0.65 0.03 3.40
CA LEU A 219 -1.42 -0.98 2.67
C LEU A 219 -1.78 -0.53 1.24
N ARG A 220 -1.42 -1.33 0.24
CA ARG A 220 -1.66 -1.08 -1.18
C ARG A 220 -2.02 -2.35 -1.93
N LEU A 221 -2.71 -2.23 -3.08
CA LEU A 221 -3.12 -3.40 -3.86
C LEU A 221 -1.94 -4.19 -4.45
N ASP A 222 -0.80 -3.56 -4.71
CA ASP A 222 0.40 -4.23 -5.21
C ASP A 222 1.07 -5.17 -4.18
N GLN A 223 0.70 -5.05 -2.90
CA GLN A 223 1.24 -5.86 -1.81
C GLN A 223 0.45 -7.14 -1.54
N PHE A 224 -0.75 -7.27 -2.10
CA PHE A 224 -1.50 -8.52 -2.12
C PHE A 224 -1.01 -9.38 -3.28
N LEU A 225 -0.59 -10.61 -3.00
CA LEU A 225 -0.16 -11.58 -4.00
C LEU A 225 -1.14 -12.75 -4.05
N THR A 226 -1.53 -13.14 -5.27
CA THR A 226 -2.38 -14.30 -5.51
C THR A 226 -1.71 -15.21 -6.52
N ALA A 227 -1.65 -16.50 -6.23
CA ALA A 227 -1.23 -17.53 -7.18
C ALA A 227 -2.37 -18.56 -7.36
N PRO A 228 -2.51 -19.20 -8.53
CA PRO A 228 -3.53 -20.21 -8.77
C PRO A 228 -3.54 -21.29 -7.69
N GLY A 229 -4.71 -21.58 -7.12
CA GLY A 229 -4.88 -22.62 -6.09
C GLY A 229 -4.23 -22.32 -4.73
N SER A 230 -3.70 -21.12 -4.52
CA SER A 230 -3.06 -20.70 -3.26
C SER A 230 -3.87 -19.60 -2.56
N PRO A 231 -3.78 -19.49 -1.22
CA PRO A 231 -4.36 -18.37 -0.52
C PRO A 231 -3.71 -17.05 -0.96
N MET A 232 -4.47 -15.95 -0.85
CA MET A 232 -3.91 -14.60 -1.01
C MET A 232 -2.89 -14.34 0.10
N LEU A 233 -1.75 -13.76 -0.24
CA LEU A 233 -0.67 -13.41 0.68
C LEU A 233 -0.53 -11.89 0.77
N LEU A 234 -0.23 -11.37 1.96
CA LEU A 234 0.12 -9.95 2.16
C LEU A 234 1.64 -9.80 2.39
N THR A 235 2.23 -8.78 1.77
CA THR A 235 3.68 -8.54 1.71
C THR A 235 4.03 -7.12 2.12
N ASP A 236 5.33 -6.80 2.21
CA ASP A 236 5.84 -5.43 2.42
C ASP A 236 5.61 -4.81 3.81
N TRP A 237 5.96 -5.57 4.85
CA TRP A 237 5.79 -5.22 6.27
C TRP A 237 6.75 -4.14 6.83
N GLU A 238 7.33 -3.29 5.97
CA GLU A 238 8.33 -2.28 6.35
C GLU A 238 7.73 -1.15 7.21
N GLU A 239 6.42 -0.94 7.15
CA GLU A 239 5.72 0.08 7.92
C GLU A 239 4.92 -0.47 9.10
N PHE A 240 5.06 -1.77 9.39
CA PHE A 240 4.36 -2.46 10.46
C PHE A 240 4.61 -1.83 11.83
N ARG A 241 3.52 -1.55 12.55
CA ARG A 241 3.55 -0.84 13.84
C ARG A 241 2.22 -0.97 14.57
N HIS A 242 2.16 -0.50 15.80
CA HIS A 242 0.88 -0.16 16.44
C HIS A 242 0.39 1.19 15.91
N ALA A 243 -0.82 1.27 15.37
CA ALA A 243 -1.45 2.53 14.97
C ALA A 243 -2.98 2.42 14.95
N ASP A 244 -3.64 3.51 14.53
CA ASP A 244 -5.07 3.52 14.25
C ASP A 244 -5.40 2.59 13.06
N PRO A 245 -6.28 1.58 13.22
CA PRO A 245 -6.66 0.67 12.14
C PRO A 245 -7.26 1.41 10.94
N ALA A 246 -7.82 2.60 11.12
CA ALA A 246 -8.35 3.44 10.05
C ALA A 246 -7.34 3.70 8.92
N ARG A 247 -6.04 3.62 9.19
CA ARG A 247 -4.98 3.79 8.19
C ARG A 247 -5.03 2.75 7.09
N ASP A 248 -5.11 1.48 7.47
CA ASP A 248 -5.10 0.38 6.51
C ASP A 248 -6.43 0.31 5.74
N LEU A 249 -7.56 0.48 6.45
CA LEU A 249 -8.89 0.60 5.82
C LEU A 249 -8.93 1.75 4.80
N GLY A 250 -8.44 2.92 5.21
CA GLY A 250 -8.37 4.10 4.37
C GLY A 250 -7.42 3.96 3.20
N ALA A 251 -6.27 3.31 3.38
CA ALA A 251 -5.31 3.10 2.30
C ALA A 251 -5.86 2.14 1.23
N PHE A 252 -6.57 1.07 1.62
CA PHE A 252 -7.24 0.18 0.68
C PHE A 252 -8.31 0.91 -0.15
N ALA A 253 -9.20 1.65 0.51
CA ALA A 253 -10.22 2.44 -0.19
C ALA A 253 -9.60 3.56 -1.05
N GLY A 254 -8.56 4.22 -0.53
CA GLY A 254 -7.81 5.25 -1.23
C GLY A 254 -7.17 4.75 -2.52
N ASP A 255 -6.62 3.53 -2.54
CA ASP A 255 -6.02 2.95 -3.74
C ASP A 255 -7.07 2.67 -4.83
N TRP A 256 -8.26 2.20 -4.44
CA TRP A 256 -9.40 2.03 -5.35
C TRP A 256 -9.94 3.36 -5.90
N LEU A 257 -10.10 4.35 -5.03
CA LEU A 257 -10.52 5.70 -5.42
C LEU A 257 -9.53 6.33 -6.39
N TYR A 258 -8.23 6.22 -6.10
CA TYR A 258 -7.18 6.75 -6.98
C TYR A 258 -7.26 6.11 -8.38
N ARG A 259 -7.44 4.78 -8.44
CA ARG A 259 -7.62 4.07 -9.72
C ARG A 259 -8.88 4.49 -10.48
N ALA A 260 -10.01 4.66 -9.79
CA ALA A 260 -11.24 5.13 -10.40
C ALA A 260 -11.05 6.51 -11.05
N VAL A 261 -10.36 7.42 -10.37
CA VAL A 261 -10.06 8.76 -10.92
C VAL A 261 -9.14 8.68 -12.13
N LEU A 262 -8.10 7.83 -12.10
CA LEU A 262 -7.18 7.67 -13.23
C LEU A 262 -7.83 7.06 -14.48
N LYS A 263 -8.94 6.32 -14.33
CA LYS A 263 -9.69 5.75 -15.47
C LYS A 263 -10.60 6.77 -16.17
N VAL A 264 -10.96 7.88 -15.51
CA VAL A 264 -11.87 8.89 -16.07
C VAL A 264 -11.42 9.39 -17.45
N PRO A 265 -10.15 9.81 -17.69
CA PRO A 265 -9.73 10.27 -19.01
C PRO A 265 -9.94 9.26 -20.14
N ALA A 266 -9.76 7.96 -19.86
CA ALA A 266 -9.95 6.90 -20.84
C ALA A 266 -11.42 6.61 -21.16
N GLY A 267 -12.33 6.91 -20.23
CA GLY A 267 -13.78 6.74 -20.39
C GLY A 267 -14.50 7.92 -21.03
N LEU A 268 -13.81 9.01 -21.36
CA LEU A 268 -14.39 10.18 -22.03
C LEU A 268 -14.39 10.00 -23.55
N SER A 269 -15.43 10.51 -24.22
CA SER A 269 -15.54 10.47 -25.68
C SER A 269 -14.40 11.27 -26.32
N GLN A 270 -13.45 10.56 -26.95
CA GLN A 270 -12.30 11.17 -27.64
C GLN A 270 -12.63 11.57 -29.08
N VAL A 271 -13.80 12.16 -29.33
CA VAL A 271 -14.18 12.58 -30.69
C VAL A 271 -13.36 13.83 -31.04
N PRO A 272 -12.52 13.80 -32.10
CA PRO A 272 -11.67 14.93 -32.45
C PRO A 272 -12.48 16.20 -32.70
N GLY A 273 -12.14 17.29 -32.01
CA GLY A 273 -12.78 18.60 -32.17
C GLY A 273 -14.07 18.81 -31.36
N VAL A 274 -14.55 17.81 -30.62
CA VAL A 274 -15.67 17.97 -29.69
C VAL A 274 -15.11 18.14 -28.27
N PRO A 275 -15.36 19.28 -27.61
CA PRO A 275 -14.93 19.45 -26.23
C PRO A 275 -15.73 18.53 -25.32
N VAL A 276 -15.03 17.81 -24.44
CA VAL A 276 -15.66 17.02 -23.38
C VAL A 276 -16.43 17.97 -22.45
N SER A 277 -17.69 17.66 -22.19
CA SER A 277 -18.53 18.46 -21.30
C SER A 277 -18.21 18.19 -19.82
N HIS A 278 -18.46 19.16 -18.95
CA HIS A 278 -18.32 18.97 -17.50
C HIS A 278 -19.25 17.85 -16.98
N GLU A 279 -20.46 17.74 -17.56
CA GLU A 279 -21.44 16.71 -17.22
C GLU A 279 -20.93 15.31 -17.57
N GLU A 280 -20.27 15.14 -18.72
CA GLU A 280 -19.66 13.87 -19.13
C GLU A 280 -18.54 13.45 -18.17
N VAL A 281 -17.70 14.39 -17.73
CA VAL A 281 -16.66 14.11 -16.71
C VAL A 281 -17.26 13.64 -15.39
N ILE A 282 -18.34 14.29 -14.92
CA ILE A 282 -19.03 13.87 -13.70
C ILE A 282 -19.67 12.50 -13.88
N ALA A 283 -20.35 12.25 -15.00
CA ALA A 283 -21.01 10.99 -15.28
C ALA A 283 -20.00 9.83 -15.31
N THR A 284 -18.88 9.99 -16.03
CA THR A 284 -17.81 8.99 -16.08
C THR A 284 -17.18 8.78 -14.70
N GLY A 285 -16.87 9.85 -13.96
CA GLY A 285 -16.35 9.73 -12.59
C GLY A 285 -17.31 9.00 -11.64
N THR A 286 -18.61 9.25 -11.77
CA THR A 286 -19.66 8.56 -11.00
C THR A 286 -19.74 7.08 -11.35
N ALA A 287 -19.64 6.75 -12.65
CA ALA A 287 -19.64 5.36 -13.12
C ALA A 287 -18.40 4.60 -12.62
N GLU A 288 -17.20 5.19 -12.71
CA GLU A 288 -15.97 4.57 -12.21
C GLU A 288 -16.00 4.36 -10.69
N LEU A 289 -16.55 5.32 -9.94
CA LEU A 289 -16.75 5.17 -8.50
C LEU A 289 -17.73 4.03 -8.19
N ALA A 290 -18.87 3.98 -8.88
CA ALA A 290 -19.86 2.92 -8.72
C ALA A 290 -19.31 1.52 -9.02
N ARG A 291 -18.28 1.40 -9.87
CA ARG A 291 -17.59 0.12 -10.14
C ARG A 291 -16.72 -0.34 -8.97
N VAL A 292 -16.05 0.59 -8.26
CA VAL A 292 -15.10 0.23 -7.19
C VAL A 292 -15.74 0.17 -5.81
N THR A 293 -16.84 0.89 -5.57
CA THR A 293 -17.58 0.88 -4.30
C THR A 293 -17.94 -0.53 -3.81
N PRO A 294 -18.44 -1.47 -4.64
CA PRO A 294 -18.70 -2.85 -4.21
C PRO A 294 -17.46 -3.60 -3.71
N LEU A 295 -16.26 -3.28 -4.21
CA LEU A 295 -15.00 -3.89 -3.77
C LEU A 295 -14.61 -3.38 -2.39
N ILE A 296 -14.74 -2.06 -2.15
CA ILE A 296 -14.51 -1.46 -0.83
C ILE A 296 -15.50 -2.04 0.20
N GLY A 297 -16.78 -2.15 -0.15
CA GLY A 297 -17.77 -2.78 0.71
C GLY A 297 -17.50 -4.27 0.98
N ALA A 298 -17.02 -5.02 -0.02
CA ALA A 298 -16.64 -6.42 0.16
C ALA A 298 -15.44 -6.57 1.11
N PHE A 299 -14.43 -5.71 0.97
CA PHE A 299 -13.31 -5.61 1.90
C PHE A 299 -13.79 -5.31 3.33
N HIS A 300 -14.68 -4.33 3.51
CA HIS A 300 -15.22 -4.00 4.82
C HIS A 300 -15.95 -5.18 5.46
N ARG A 301 -16.78 -5.91 4.70
CA ARG A 301 -17.44 -7.13 5.19
C ARG A 301 -16.43 -8.20 5.62
N GLY A 302 -15.39 -8.42 4.82
CA GLY A 302 -14.31 -9.35 5.15
C GLY A 302 -13.58 -8.98 6.44
N TYR A 303 -13.28 -7.68 6.60
CA TYR A 303 -12.70 -7.12 7.83
C TYR A 303 -13.62 -7.34 9.04
N GLY A 304 -14.91 -7.03 8.89
CA GLY A 304 -15.93 -7.20 9.92
C GLY A 304 -16.10 -8.64 10.41
N ARG A 305 -15.79 -9.66 9.59
CA ARG A 305 -15.84 -11.07 10.05
C ARG A 305 -14.88 -11.36 11.20
N LEU A 306 -13.71 -10.72 11.20
CA LEU A 306 -12.69 -10.90 12.24
C LEU A 306 -12.75 -9.78 13.29
N ARG A 307 -13.40 -8.67 12.96
CA ARG A 307 -13.52 -7.48 13.79
C ARG A 307 -14.98 -6.99 13.88
N PRO A 308 -15.94 -7.84 14.31
CA PRO A 308 -17.38 -7.53 14.25
C PRO A 308 -17.75 -6.30 15.07
N ASP A 309 -17.08 -6.10 16.21
CA ASP A 309 -17.37 -4.99 17.12
C ASP A 309 -16.52 -3.73 16.85
N ALA A 310 -15.70 -3.70 15.79
CA ALA A 310 -14.75 -2.60 15.61
C ALA A 310 -15.43 -1.23 15.47
N VAL A 311 -16.53 -1.15 14.71
CA VAL A 311 -17.30 0.09 14.55
C VAL A 311 -18.06 0.44 15.83
N ALA A 312 -18.55 -0.55 16.57
CA ALA A 312 -19.24 -0.32 17.85
C ALA A 312 -18.27 0.19 18.94
N GLN A 313 -17.05 -0.35 18.98
CA GLN A 313 -15.99 0.07 19.90
C GLN A 313 -15.39 1.44 19.52
N ASP A 314 -15.41 1.78 18.23
CA ASP A 314 -14.89 3.04 17.71
C ASP A 314 -15.83 3.60 16.61
N PRO A 315 -16.88 4.34 16.99
CA PRO A 315 -17.82 4.93 16.03
C PRO A 315 -17.18 5.87 15.01
N GLY A 316 -15.98 6.40 15.30
CA GLY A 316 -15.24 7.28 14.39
C GLY A 316 -14.37 6.55 13.37
N LEU A 317 -14.29 5.21 13.42
CA LEU A 317 -13.37 4.42 12.60
C LEU A 317 -13.53 4.68 11.10
N LEU A 318 -14.77 4.61 10.60
CA LEU A 318 -15.05 4.72 9.16
C LEU A 318 -14.88 6.16 8.64
N ALA A 319 -15.19 7.15 9.47
CA ALA A 319 -14.92 8.55 9.16
C ALA A 319 -13.40 8.80 9.05
N ARG A 320 -12.61 8.31 10.01
CA ARG A 320 -11.15 8.43 9.93
C ARG A 320 -10.57 7.62 8.77
N ALA A 321 -11.10 6.44 8.46
CA ALA A 321 -10.68 5.65 7.30
C ALA A 321 -10.94 6.41 6.00
N THR A 322 -12.09 7.06 5.89
CA THR A 322 -12.42 7.93 4.75
C THR A 322 -11.48 9.13 4.65
N ALA A 323 -11.12 9.76 5.77
CA ALA A 323 -10.13 10.83 5.78
C ALA A 323 -8.72 10.33 5.38
N PHE A 324 -8.31 9.13 5.82
CA PHE A 324 -7.06 8.51 5.38
C PHE A 324 -7.09 8.10 3.89
N ALA A 325 -8.24 7.68 3.35
CA ALA A 325 -8.42 7.49 1.91
C ALA A 325 -8.23 8.83 1.18
N GLY A 326 -8.78 9.92 1.72
CA GLY A 326 -8.55 11.27 1.19
C GLY A 326 -7.07 11.67 1.19
N TRP A 327 -6.36 11.41 2.30
CA TRP A 327 -4.91 11.59 2.38
C TRP A 327 -4.15 10.72 1.37
N HIS A 328 -4.55 9.47 1.17
CA HIS A 328 -3.91 8.56 0.21
C HIS A 328 -3.88 9.18 -1.20
N LEU A 329 -4.95 9.83 -1.66
CA LEU A 329 -4.97 10.49 -2.96
C LEU A 329 -3.98 11.67 -3.04
N LEU A 330 -3.83 12.43 -1.94
CA LEU A 330 -2.84 13.51 -1.84
C LEU A 330 -1.41 12.99 -1.79
N ASP A 331 -1.19 11.86 -1.11
CA ASP A 331 0.11 11.20 -1.04
C ASP A 331 0.53 10.65 -2.42
N ARG A 332 -0.41 10.06 -3.17
CA ARG A 332 -0.17 9.62 -4.56
C ARG A 332 0.18 10.79 -5.48
N LEU A 333 -0.49 11.93 -5.33
CA LEU A 333 -0.12 13.17 -6.03
C LEU A 333 1.33 13.56 -5.72
N LEU A 334 1.72 13.57 -4.44
CA LEU A 334 3.08 13.93 -4.05
C LEU A 334 4.11 12.96 -4.65
N ALA A 335 3.86 11.66 -4.56
CA ALA A 335 4.74 10.63 -5.07
C ALA A 335 4.91 10.67 -6.61
N SER A 336 3.83 10.93 -7.35
CA SER A 336 3.91 11.07 -8.81
C SER A 336 4.57 12.38 -9.24
N ALA A 337 4.34 13.46 -8.48
CA ALA A 337 4.93 14.76 -8.72
C ALA A 337 6.45 14.76 -8.57
N GLU A 338 7.02 13.94 -7.68
CA GLU A 338 8.47 13.77 -7.48
C GLU A 338 9.22 13.35 -8.75
N HIS A 339 8.54 12.79 -9.74
CA HIS A 339 9.14 12.30 -10.99
C HIS A 339 8.67 13.10 -12.22
N SER A 340 7.89 14.15 -12.01
CA SER A 340 7.16 14.86 -13.07
C SER A 340 7.52 16.34 -13.12
N ALA A 341 7.59 16.89 -14.33
CA ALA A 341 7.81 18.33 -14.52
C ALA A 341 6.56 19.17 -14.23
N ARG A 342 5.36 18.57 -14.32
CA ARG A 342 4.05 19.21 -14.13
C ARG A 342 3.04 18.22 -13.61
N LEU A 343 2.01 18.72 -12.92
CA LEU A 343 0.85 17.92 -12.52
C LEU A 343 -0.14 17.77 -13.67
N SER A 344 -0.52 16.53 -13.97
CA SER A 344 -1.60 16.19 -14.91
C SER A 344 -2.98 16.62 -14.38
N ALA A 345 -3.95 16.71 -15.28
CA ALA A 345 -5.34 17.02 -14.90
C ALA A 345 -5.94 15.93 -14.00
N ALA A 346 -5.63 14.66 -14.25
CA ALA A 346 -6.11 13.53 -13.46
C ALA A 346 -5.57 13.57 -12.03
N GLU A 347 -4.28 13.87 -11.85
CA GLU A 347 -3.67 14.01 -10.52
C GLU A 347 -4.27 15.17 -9.72
N ARG A 348 -4.55 16.32 -10.36
CA ARG A 348 -5.24 17.44 -9.72
C ARG A 348 -6.67 17.09 -9.33
N ALA A 349 -7.39 16.36 -10.19
CA ALA A 349 -8.73 15.89 -9.90
C ALA A 349 -8.73 14.92 -8.71
N ALA A 350 -7.80 13.96 -8.68
CA ALA A 350 -7.61 13.05 -7.55
C ALA A 350 -7.34 13.82 -6.25
N ALA A 351 -6.47 14.84 -6.29
CA ALA A 351 -6.19 15.67 -5.13
C ALA A 351 -7.43 16.47 -4.67
N GLY A 352 -8.26 16.97 -5.59
CA GLY A 352 -9.52 17.64 -5.26
C GLY A 352 -10.53 16.72 -4.57
N ILE A 353 -10.66 15.48 -5.04
CA ILE A 353 -11.50 14.45 -4.42
C ILE A 353 -10.95 14.08 -3.04
N GLY A 354 -9.63 13.81 -2.96
CA GLY A 354 -8.96 13.46 -1.72
C GLY A 354 -9.11 14.53 -0.65
N ARG A 355 -8.93 15.80 -1.03
CA ARG A 355 -9.21 16.96 -0.18
C ARG A 355 -10.65 16.96 0.35
N THR A 356 -11.63 16.71 -0.51
CA THR A 356 -13.06 16.75 -0.12
C THR A 356 -13.39 15.63 0.85
N ALA A 357 -12.93 14.40 0.58
CA ALA A 357 -13.09 13.25 1.48
C ALA A 357 -12.41 13.48 2.84
N LEU A 358 -11.28 14.21 2.86
CA LEU A 358 -10.56 14.52 4.08
C LEU A 358 -11.23 15.61 4.94
N ILE A 359 -11.82 16.63 4.31
CA ILE A 359 -12.51 17.74 5.00
C ILE A 359 -13.90 17.35 5.49
N SER A 360 -14.58 16.45 4.77
CA SER A 360 -15.95 16.04 5.09
C SER A 360 -16.10 14.52 5.06
N PRO A 361 -15.37 13.78 5.92
CA PRO A 361 -15.32 12.33 5.87
C PRO A 361 -16.69 11.68 6.07
N ASP A 362 -17.51 12.18 7.00
CA ASP A 362 -18.83 11.59 7.30
C ASP A 362 -19.76 11.58 6.09
N ALA A 363 -19.70 12.62 5.25
CA ALA A 363 -20.50 12.70 4.02
C ALA A 363 -20.04 11.70 2.95
N PHE A 364 -18.79 11.25 3.01
CA PHE A 364 -18.20 10.31 2.06
C PHE A 364 -18.27 8.86 2.53
N VAL A 365 -18.55 8.60 3.81
CA VAL A 365 -18.69 7.24 4.34
C VAL A 365 -19.67 6.37 3.52
N PRO A 366 -20.93 6.80 3.26
CA PRO A 366 -21.86 6.02 2.45
C PRO A 366 -21.40 5.89 1.00
N VAL A 367 -20.75 6.91 0.45
CA VAL A 367 -20.27 6.94 -0.94
C VAL A 367 -19.22 5.87 -1.20
N LEU A 368 -18.35 5.63 -0.22
CA LEU A 368 -17.31 4.59 -0.29
C LEU A 368 -17.84 3.17 -0.06
N GLY A 369 -19.14 3.00 0.22
CA GLY A 369 -19.74 1.70 0.46
C GLY A 369 -19.29 1.05 1.76
N TRP A 370 -18.88 1.87 2.74
CA TRP A 370 -18.62 1.38 4.09
C TRP A 370 -19.91 0.93 4.79
N GLU A 371 -21.02 1.60 4.50
CA GLU A 371 -22.34 1.24 4.99
C GLU A 371 -22.92 0.09 4.14
N GLU A 372 -23.35 -0.98 4.81
CA GLU A 372 -23.96 -2.12 4.14
C GLU A 372 -25.25 -1.73 3.41
N PRO A 373 -25.51 -2.26 2.21
CA PRO A 373 -26.81 -2.85 1.94
C PRO A 373 -26.84 -4.19 2.69
N GLN A 374 -27.61 -4.26 3.77
CA GLN A 374 -28.04 -5.54 4.32
C GLN A 374 -28.75 -6.30 3.19
N ALA A 375 -28.29 -7.51 2.88
CA ALA A 375 -29.02 -8.47 2.07
C ALA A 375 -29.12 -9.79 2.83
#